data_AF-A0A8H6LKS0-F1
#
_entry.id   AF-A0A8H6LKS0-F1
#
_cell.length_a   1.000
_cell.length_b   1.000
_cell.length_c   1.000
_cell.angle_alpha   90.00
_cell.angle_beta   90.00
_cell.angle_gamma   90.00
#
_symmetry.space_group_name_H-M   'P 1'
#
loop_
_entity.id
_entity.type
_entity.pdbx_description
1 polymer ?
#
loop_
_entity_poly.entity_id
_entity_poly.type
_entity_poly.pdbx_seq_one_letter_code
_entity_poly.pdbx_strand_id
1 'polypeptide(L)'
;MKVSSGVHACLLGVLTQHVAQSWALSGEAKAMVEDSMEWMDRFYDPKISQLYDLDSKAAMNHETLASTWYAVGLLARNGDGDASRAEDVIRYVIKDQHDNPKGLVESLKTFDGERTYNGKAYYPPYDLDTRNITTWLSESLMIGAQSYRTRSANGPSNNKAQFHPAVAHWAYGDDNIGWLSLRPTEAHVLMEVSPKKLKVTYPEGTSSSVFTFVASPSLAKRDVQSWADIQGISISVSGNANPVPKVHIRWPIWWFGKSNLRPQLLEFGPHNACWI
;
A
#
# COMPACT_ATOMS: atom_id res chain seq x y z
N MET A 1 48.80 -1.14 -50.88
CA MET A 1 47.95 0.03 -51.22
C MET A 1 46.55 -0.25 -50.67
N LYS A 2 45.95 0.76 -50.03
CA LYS A 2 44.76 0.71 -49.18
C LYS A 2 43.50 0.18 -49.90
N VAL A 3 42.72 -0.66 -49.22
CA VAL A 3 41.30 -0.90 -49.52
C VAL A 3 40.50 -0.21 -48.40
N SER A 4 39.65 0.73 -48.79
CA SER A 4 38.88 1.59 -47.90
C SER A 4 37.60 0.94 -47.38
N SER A 5 37.40 1.14 -46.08
CA SER A 5 36.21 0.97 -45.25
C SER A 5 34.94 1.61 -45.79
N GLY A 6 33.77 1.05 -45.43
CA GLY A 6 32.51 1.81 -45.41
C GLY A 6 31.23 1.00 -45.58
N VAL A 7 30.96 0.02 -44.70
CA VAL A 7 29.63 -0.60 -44.60
C VAL A 7 28.69 0.38 -43.89
N HIS A 8 27.70 0.89 -44.61
CA HIS A 8 26.61 1.68 -44.05
C HIS A 8 25.67 0.77 -43.25
N ALA A 9 25.70 0.95 -41.93
CA ALA A 9 24.63 0.56 -41.04
C ALA A 9 23.37 1.37 -41.36
N CYS A 10 22.22 0.71 -41.45
CA CYS A 10 20.92 1.37 -41.33
C CYS A 10 19.89 0.44 -40.66
N LEU A 11 19.59 0.80 -39.41
CA LEU A 11 18.35 0.60 -38.65
C LEU A 11 17.88 -0.84 -38.35
N LEU A 12 18.51 -1.45 -37.34
CA LEU A 12 17.77 -2.17 -36.29
C LEU A 12 17.23 -1.12 -35.31
N GLY A 13 15.97 -0.72 -35.48
CA GLY A 13 15.29 0.21 -34.58
C GLY A 13 14.83 -0.49 -33.30
N VAL A 14 15.65 -0.38 -32.26
CA VAL A 14 15.30 -0.31 -30.82
C VAL A 14 14.19 -1.25 -30.33
N LEU A 15 14.57 -2.49 -29.96
CA LEU A 15 13.93 -3.22 -28.88
C LEU A 15 14.98 -3.35 -27.76
N THR A 16 15.18 -2.27 -27.02
CA THR A 16 16.01 -2.27 -25.81
C THR A 16 15.33 -1.50 -24.70
N GLN A 17 15.20 -2.20 -23.58
CA GLN A 17 15.05 -1.71 -22.20
C GLN A 17 13.64 -1.32 -21.73
N HIS A 18 12.87 -2.34 -21.34
CA HIS A 18 12.30 -2.33 -19.99
C HIS A 18 13.13 -3.27 -19.12
N VAL A 19 14.40 -2.90 -18.87
CA VAL A 19 14.97 -3.24 -17.57
C VAL A 19 14.26 -2.29 -16.64
N ALA A 20 13.30 -2.79 -15.87
CA ALA A 20 12.70 -2.04 -14.78
C ALA A 20 13.87 -1.43 -14.00
N GLN A 21 14.02 -0.11 -14.05
CA GLN A 21 14.86 0.56 -13.09
C GLN A 21 14.10 0.46 -11.78
N SER A 22 14.24 -0.68 -11.07
CA SER A 22 14.07 -0.64 -9.64
C SER A 22 15.03 0.45 -9.18
N TRP A 23 14.50 1.49 -8.52
CA TRP A 23 15.35 2.43 -7.81
C TRP A 23 16.26 1.59 -6.92
N ALA A 24 17.54 1.48 -7.29
CA ALA A 24 18.51 0.86 -6.44
C ALA A 24 18.49 1.69 -5.16
N LEU A 25 18.04 1.08 -4.07
CA LEU A 25 18.16 1.69 -2.75
C LEU A 25 19.60 2.21 -2.64
N SER A 26 19.77 3.43 -2.11
CA SER A 26 21.08 4.07 -2.02
C SER A 26 21.36 4.49 -0.59
N GLY A 27 22.65 4.56 -0.24
CA GLY A 27 23.09 5.00 1.08
C GLY A 27 22.55 4.12 2.19
N GLU A 28 22.06 4.74 3.26
CA GLU A 28 21.61 4.07 4.48
C GLU A 28 20.39 3.18 4.24
N ALA A 29 19.52 3.53 3.30
CA ALA A 29 18.36 2.71 2.96
C ALA A 29 18.78 1.37 2.34
N LYS A 30 19.83 1.39 1.52
CA LYS A 30 20.43 0.17 0.96
C LYS A 30 21.04 -0.69 2.06
N ALA A 31 21.89 -0.08 2.89
CA ALA A 31 22.57 -0.77 3.97
C ALA A 31 21.59 -1.44 4.95
N MET A 32 20.50 -0.75 5.33
CA MET A 32 19.47 -1.33 6.19
C MET A 32 18.78 -2.55 5.56
N VAL A 33 18.50 -2.50 4.25
CA VAL A 33 17.93 -3.66 3.55
C VAL A 33 18.94 -4.78 3.48
N GLU A 34 20.19 -4.52 3.09
CA GLU A 34 21.24 -5.53 3.04
C GLU A 34 21.46 -6.22 4.39
N ASP A 35 21.58 -5.46 5.48
CA ASP A 35 21.72 -5.99 6.84
C ASP A 35 20.51 -6.84 7.26
N SER A 36 19.30 -6.36 6.95
CA SER A 36 18.06 -7.09 7.25
C SER A 36 17.97 -8.40 6.44
N MET A 37 18.40 -8.37 5.18
CA MET A 37 18.39 -9.54 4.31
C MET A 37 19.44 -10.56 4.73
N GLU A 38 20.65 -10.12 5.08
CA GLU A 38 21.70 -11.01 5.64
C GLU A 38 21.22 -11.70 6.91
N TRP A 39 20.52 -10.97 7.79
CA TRP A 39 19.94 -11.54 8.99
C TRP A 39 18.88 -12.61 8.67
N MET A 40 17.95 -12.31 7.76
CA MET A 40 16.87 -13.23 7.35
C MET A 40 17.36 -14.44 6.55
N ASP A 41 18.45 -14.30 5.77
CA ASP A 41 19.04 -15.39 4.99
C ASP A 41 19.40 -16.60 5.88
N ARG A 42 19.74 -16.36 7.15
CA ARG A 42 20.06 -17.41 8.14
C ARG A 42 18.87 -18.27 8.55
N PHE A 43 17.65 -17.80 8.29
CA PHE A 43 16.41 -18.48 8.62
C PHE A 43 15.76 -19.13 7.39
N TYR A 44 16.32 -18.96 6.19
CA TYR A 44 15.74 -19.50 4.98
C TYR A 44 15.91 -21.03 4.88
N ASP A 45 14.78 -21.73 4.76
CA ASP A 45 14.73 -23.15 4.48
C ASP A 45 14.52 -23.39 2.98
N PRO A 46 15.57 -23.78 2.23
CA PRO A 46 15.45 -24.03 0.80
C PRO A 46 14.59 -25.25 0.45
N LYS A 47 14.25 -26.13 1.42
CA LYS A 47 13.45 -27.33 1.14
C LYS A 47 11.98 -27.02 0.88
N ILE A 48 11.46 -25.97 1.53
CA ILE A 48 10.07 -25.55 1.37
C ILE A 48 9.92 -24.08 0.96
N SER A 49 11.04 -23.40 0.73
CA SER A 49 11.08 -22.01 0.27
C SER A 49 10.34 -21.04 1.21
N GLN A 50 10.63 -21.17 2.51
CA GLN A 50 10.09 -20.32 3.57
C GLN A 50 11.16 -20.01 4.62
N LEU A 51 10.97 -18.91 5.35
CA LEU A 51 11.72 -18.62 6.57
C LEU A 51 11.18 -19.43 7.75
N TYR A 52 12.08 -19.91 8.60
CA TYR A 52 11.74 -20.35 9.95
C TYR A 52 11.21 -19.18 10.79
N ASP A 53 10.45 -19.51 11.85
CA ASP A 53 9.97 -18.56 12.85
C ASP A 53 11.13 -17.70 13.39
N LEU A 54 11.06 -16.42 13.06
CA LEU A 54 12.03 -15.39 13.41
C LEU A 54 12.13 -15.13 14.92
N ASP A 55 11.04 -15.39 15.67
CA ASP A 55 10.99 -15.20 17.12
C ASP A 55 11.42 -16.45 17.91
N SER A 56 11.73 -17.56 17.23
CA SER A 56 12.12 -18.84 17.84
C SER A 56 11.13 -19.36 18.91
N LYS A 57 9.84 -19.00 18.82
CA LYS A 57 8.82 -19.36 19.84
C LYS A 57 8.42 -20.83 19.78
N ALA A 58 8.64 -21.48 18.64
CA ALA A 58 8.54 -22.91 18.48
C ALA A 58 9.64 -23.40 17.53
N ALA A 59 10.34 -24.46 17.90
CA ALA A 59 11.37 -25.04 17.04
C ALA A 59 10.75 -25.55 15.74
N MET A 60 11.33 -25.15 14.61
CA MET A 60 11.05 -25.65 13.25
C MET A 60 9.68 -25.28 12.63
N ASN A 61 8.99 -24.24 13.11
CA ASN A 61 7.85 -23.68 12.38
C ASN A 61 8.33 -22.70 11.30
N HIS A 62 7.55 -22.57 10.22
CA HIS A 62 7.76 -21.57 9.15
C HIS A 62 6.70 -20.49 9.20
N GLU A 63 7.04 -19.29 8.75
CA GLU A 63 6.17 -18.11 8.84
C GLU A 63 5.96 -17.47 7.46
N THR A 64 4.72 -17.52 6.96
CA THR A 64 4.36 -17.11 5.60
C THR A 64 4.49 -15.60 5.38
N LEU A 65 4.15 -14.78 6.38
CA LEU A 65 4.20 -13.33 6.27
C LEU A 65 5.64 -12.83 6.14
N ALA A 66 6.53 -13.28 7.01
CA ALA A 66 7.95 -12.97 7.00
C ALA A 66 8.61 -13.51 5.74
N SER A 67 8.26 -14.70 5.29
CA SER A 67 8.72 -15.24 4.00
C SER A 67 8.29 -14.33 2.84
N THR A 68 7.06 -13.82 2.85
CA THR A 68 6.59 -12.88 1.83
C THR A 68 7.39 -11.57 1.84
N TRP A 69 7.67 -11.01 3.02
CA TRP A 69 8.54 -9.83 3.16
C TRP A 69 9.98 -10.10 2.72
N TYR A 70 10.48 -11.29 3.01
CA TYR A 70 11.79 -11.75 2.56
C TYR A 70 11.86 -11.83 1.03
N ALA A 71 10.83 -12.34 0.36
CA ALA A 71 10.76 -12.33 -1.10
C ALA A 71 10.81 -10.90 -1.68
N VAL A 72 10.09 -9.95 -1.07
CA VAL A 72 10.16 -8.53 -1.47
C VAL A 72 11.57 -7.97 -1.25
N GLY A 73 12.17 -8.27 -0.11
CA GLY A 73 13.53 -7.81 0.21
C GLY A 73 14.60 -8.42 -0.70
N LEU A 74 14.45 -9.68 -1.12
CA LEU A 74 15.31 -10.32 -2.12
C LEU A 74 15.22 -9.57 -3.46
N LEU A 75 14.01 -9.25 -3.92
CA LEU A 75 13.83 -8.46 -5.15
C LEU A 75 14.39 -7.04 -5.03
N ALA A 76 14.31 -6.43 -3.85
CA ALA A 76 14.88 -5.11 -3.60
C ALA A 76 16.42 -5.12 -3.53
N ARG A 77 17.01 -6.16 -2.93
CA ARG A 77 18.46 -6.38 -2.86
C ARG A 77 19.03 -6.73 -4.24
N ASN A 78 18.31 -7.56 -4.99
CA ASN A 78 18.61 -7.96 -6.36
C ASN A 78 20.04 -8.49 -6.56
N GLY A 79 20.53 -9.28 -5.60
CA GLY A 79 21.80 -9.99 -5.69
C GLY A 79 21.71 -11.30 -6.49
N ASP A 80 22.84 -11.98 -6.64
CA ASP A 80 22.91 -13.25 -7.36
C ASP A 80 21.98 -14.30 -6.74
N GLY A 81 21.02 -14.80 -7.53
CA GLY A 81 20.06 -15.82 -7.10
C GLY A 81 18.86 -15.29 -6.29
N ASP A 82 18.84 -14.01 -5.92
CA ASP A 82 17.74 -13.43 -5.13
C ASP A 82 16.40 -13.50 -5.87
N ALA A 83 16.39 -13.17 -7.17
CA ALA A 83 15.18 -13.22 -7.98
C ALA A 83 14.59 -14.64 -8.06
N SER A 84 15.44 -15.66 -8.23
CA SER A 84 15.02 -17.06 -8.26
C SER A 84 14.47 -17.49 -6.89
N ARG A 85 15.14 -17.11 -5.80
CA ARG A 85 14.68 -17.44 -4.45
C ARG A 85 13.36 -16.74 -4.10
N ALA A 86 13.21 -15.48 -4.51
CA ALA A 86 11.96 -14.74 -4.35
C ALA A 86 10.82 -15.42 -5.12
N GLU A 87 11.08 -15.86 -6.35
CA GLU A 87 10.12 -16.63 -7.15
C GLU A 87 9.69 -17.91 -6.42
N ASP A 88 10.63 -18.68 -5.87
CA ASP A 88 10.32 -19.91 -5.14
C ASP A 88 9.40 -19.65 -3.94
N VAL A 89 9.68 -18.60 -3.16
CA VAL A 89 8.84 -18.19 -2.04
C VAL A 89 7.45 -17.78 -2.51
N ILE A 90 7.35 -16.93 -3.55
CA ILE A 90 6.07 -16.47 -4.10
C ILE A 90 5.25 -17.66 -4.62
N ARG A 91 5.87 -18.62 -5.31
CA ARG A 91 5.21 -19.84 -5.80
C ARG A 91 4.70 -20.70 -4.65
N TYR A 92 5.46 -20.81 -3.56
CA TYR A 92 4.98 -21.49 -2.36
C TYR A 92 3.73 -20.82 -1.81
N VAL A 93 3.78 -19.49 -1.59
CA VAL A 93 2.65 -18.73 -1.03
C VAL A 93 1.40 -18.87 -1.89
N ILE A 94 1.53 -18.79 -3.22
CA ILE A 94 0.40 -18.98 -4.14
C ILE A 94 -0.17 -20.41 -4.03
N LYS A 95 0.69 -21.42 -3.94
CA LYS A 95 0.27 -22.83 -3.81
C LYS A 95 -0.44 -23.10 -2.48
N ASP A 96 -0.04 -22.40 -1.41
CA ASP A 96 -0.53 -22.58 -0.04
C ASP A 96 -1.81 -21.79 0.27
N GLN A 97 -2.36 -21.05 -0.70
CA GLN A 97 -3.65 -20.40 -0.55
C GLN A 97 -4.78 -21.44 -0.38
N HIS A 98 -5.62 -21.24 0.65
CA HIS A 98 -6.79 -22.10 0.91
C HIS A 98 -7.69 -22.21 -0.33
N ASP A 99 -7.99 -21.06 -0.93
CA ASP A 99 -8.68 -20.98 -2.21
C ASP A 99 -7.61 -20.74 -3.28
N ASN A 100 -7.22 -21.79 -4.00
CA ASN A 100 -6.21 -21.72 -5.07
C ASN A 100 -6.91 -21.76 -6.45
N PRO A 101 -7.35 -20.61 -6.99
CA PRO A 101 -8.09 -20.58 -8.24
C PRO A 101 -7.20 -21.01 -9.41
N LYS A 102 -7.75 -21.85 -10.29
CA LYS A 102 -7.07 -22.26 -11.53
C LYS A 102 -6.67 -21.03 -12.35
N GLY A 103 -5.41 -20.97 -12.77
CA GLY A 103 -4.90 -19.90 -13.61
C GLY A 103 -4.47 -18.63 -12.85
N LEU A 104 -4.46 -18.64 -11.50
CA LEU A 104 -4.04 -17.48 -10.70
C LEU A 104 -2.66 -16.94 -11.11
N VAL A 105 -1.66 -17.82 -11.23
CA VAL A 105 -0.30 -17.41 -11.62
C VAL A 105 -0.29 -16.68 -12.96
N GLU A 106 -1.09 -17.13 -13.93
CA GLU A 106 -1.12 -16.48 -15.24
C GLU A 106 -1.86 -15.15 -15.20
N SER A 107 -2.90 -15.03 -14.36
CA SER A 107 -3.61 -13.77 -14.13
C SER A 107 -2.76 -12.71 -13.45
N LEU A 108 -1.69 -13.09 -12.73
CA LEU A 108 -0.78 -12.16 -12.07
C LEU A 108 0.26 -11.57 -13.04
N LYS A 109 0.42 -12.11 -14.26
CA LYS A 109 1.43 -11.65 -15.22
C LYS A 109 1.06 -10.34 -15.91
N THR A 110 -0.22 -10.05 -16.06
CA THR A 110 -0.71 -8.86 -16.76
C THR A 110 -1.87 -8.25 -15.99
N PHE A 111 -1.85 -6.93 -15.82
CA PHE A 111 -3.03 -6.22 -15.36
C PHE A 111 -4.03 -6.12 -16.52
N ASP A 112 -5.19 -6.76 -16.36
CA ASP A 112 -6.22 -6.91 -17.40
C ASP A 112 -7.36 -5.90 -17.31
N GLY A 113 -7.31 -4.99 -16.34
CA GLY A 113 -8.25 -3.90 -16.17
C GLY A 113 -8.72 -3.69 -14.74
N GLU A 114 -9.64 -2.74 -14.59
CA GLU A 114 -10.21 -2.38 -13.28
C GLU A 114 -10.92 -3.56 -12.63
N ARG A 115 -10.76 -3.70 -11.32
CA ARG A 115 -11.39 -4.78 -10.54
C ARG A 115 -11.92 -4.27 -9.21
N THR A 116 -13.04 -4.85 -8.79
CA THR A 116 -13.63 -4.62 -7.47
C THR A 116 -13.66 -5.92 -6.70
N TYR A 117 -13.09 -5.90 -5.50
CA TYR A 117 -13.18 -6.98 -4.53
C TYR A 117 -14.19 -6.61 -3.44
N ASN A 118 -14.97 -7.60 -3.01
CA ASN A 118 -15.86 -7.48 -1.85
C ASN A 118 -15.55 -8.61 -0.87
N GLY A 119 -15.41 -8.26 0.40
CA GLY A 119 -15.16 -9.19 1.49
C GLY A 119 -16.01 -8.85 2.70
N LYS A 120 -16.06 -9.79 3.65
CA LYS A 120 -16.68 -9.58 4.95
C LYS A 120 -15.74 -10.05 6.04
N ALA A 121 -15.77 -9.38 7.18
CA ALA A 121 -15.02 -9.76 8.37
C ALA A 121 -15.85 -9.54 9.62
N TYR A 122 -15.64 -10.36 10.64
CA TYR A 122 -16.30 -10.23 11.93
C TYR A 122 -15.38 -10.71 13.05
N TYR A 123 -15.12 -9.83 14.02
CA TYR A 123 -14.22 -10.07 15.13
C TYR A 123 -14.86 -9.69 16.49
N PRO A 124 -15.72 -10.55 17.05
CA PRO A 124 -16.28 -10.35 18.38
C PRO A 124 -15.19 -10.49 19.47
N PRO A 125 -15.35 -9.83 20.63
CA PRO A 125 -16.50 -9.00 21.02
C PRO A 125 -16.41 -7.55 20.53
N TYR A 126 -15.38 -7.19 19.77
CA TYR A 126 -15.07 -5.80 19.41
C TYR A 126 -15.95 -5.25 18.29
N ASP A 127 -16.24 -6.09 17.30
CA ASP A 127 -17.21 -5.81 16.25
C ASP A 127 -18.63 -6.03 16.79
N LEU A 128 -19.48 -5.01 16.65
CA LEU A 128 -20.89 -5.08 16.99
C LEU A 128 -21.74 -5.59 15.81
N ASP A 129 -21.22 -5.46 14.59
CA ASP A 129 -21.82 -5.93 13.35
C ASP A 129 -20.72 -6.45 12.40
N THR A 130 -21.11 -7.19 11.36
CA THR A 130 -20.18 -7.64 10.30
C THR A 130 -19.65 -6.44 9.51
N ARG A 131 -18.34 -6.41 9.26
CA ARG A 131 -17.69 -5.43 8.41
C ARG A 131 -17.91 -5.76 6.94
N ASN A 132 -18.19 -4.74 6.14
CA ASN A 132 -18.25 -4.87 4.68
C ASN A 132 -17.02 -4.22 4.07
N ILE A 133 -16.15 -5.02 3.47
CA ILE A 133 -14.88 -4.60 2.88
C ILE A 133 -15.09 -4.48 1.38
N THR A 134 -14.77 -3.33 0.81
CA THR A 134 -14.76 -3.13 -0.64
C THR A 134 -13.45 -2.49 -1.06
N THR A 135 -12.86 -3.03 -2.12
CA THR A 135 -11.67 -2.47 -2.75
C THR A 135 -11.91 -2.32 -4.23
N TRP A 136 -11.66 -1.15 -4.77
CA TRP A 136 -11.56 -0.91 -6.21
C TRP A 136 -10.10 -0.63 -6.58
N LEU A 137 -9.62 -1.26 -7.64
CA LEU A 137 -8.26 -1.16 -8.15
C LEU A 137 -8.29 -0.86 -9.65
N SER A 138 -7.50 0.12 -10.06
CA SER A 138 -7.12 0.41 -11.44
C SER A 138 -5.59 0.34 -11.58
N GLU A 139 -5.07 0.57 -12.78
CA GLU A 139 -3.62 0.54 -13.04
C GLU A 139 -2.83 1.55 -12.19
N SER A 140 -3.40 2.72 -11.91
CA SER A 140 -2.70 3.84 -11.26
C SER A 140 -3.37 4.37 -9.99
N LEU A 141 -4.51 3.81 -9.58
CA LEU A 141 -5.25 4.22 -8.38
C LEU A 141 -5.96 3.02 -7.75
N MET A 142 -5.84 2.90 -6.43
CA MET A 142 -6.53 1.93 -5.59
C MET A 142 -7.26 2.64 -4.46
N ILE A 143 -8.48 2.22 -4.16
CA ILE A 143 -9.26 2.66 -3.01
C ILE A 143 -9.77 1.41 -2.29
N GLY A 144 -9.47 1.30 -1.00
CA GLY A 144 -9.97 0.23 -0.14
C GLY A 144 -10.62 0.80 1.11
N ALA A 145 -11.79 0.27 1.49
CA ALA A 145 -12.47 0.66 2.72
C ALA A 145 -13.23 -0.50 3.36
N GLN A 146 -13.46 -0.39 4.66
CA GLN A 146 -14.30 -1.32 5.41
C GLN A 146 -15.38 -0.57 6.19
N SER A 147 -16.66 -0.75 5.85
CA SER A 147 -17.73 -0.33 6.76
C SER A 147 -17.61 -1.09 8.08
N TYR A 148 -17.79 -0.41 9.22
CA TYR A 148 -17.68 -1.05 10.52
C TYR A 148 -18.62 -0.41 11.55
N ARG A 149 -19.00 -1.24 12.53
CA ARG A 149 -19.57 -0.80 13.80
C ARG A 149 -18.85 -1.53 14.92
N THR A 150 -18.11 -0.80 15.72
CA THR A 150 -17.21 -1.33 16.75
C THR A 150 -17.50 -0.70 18.10
N ARG A 151 -16.95 -1.27 19.18
CA ARG A 151 -17.03 -0.67 20.52
C ARG A 151 -16.21 0.61 20.69
N SER A 152 -15.26 0.86 19.80
CA SER A 152 -14.37 2.04 19.80
C SER A 152 -14.15 2.52 18.37
N ALA A 153 -14.03 3.84 18.17
CA ALA A 153 -13.65 4.47 16.91
C ALA A 153 -12.25 4.05 16.42
N ASN A 154 -11.42 3.50 17.30
CA ASN A 154 -10.04 3.12 17.01
C ASN A 154 -9.87 1.62 16.73
N GLY A 155 -10.95 0.93 16.38
CA GLY A 155 -10.94 -0.50 16.09
C GLY A 155 -10.67 -1.39 17.32
N PRO A 156 -10.47 -2.71 17.11
CA PRO A 156 -10.34 -3.69 18.20
C PRO A 156 -9.18 -3.45 19.17
N SER A 157 -8.04 -2.95 18.68
CA SER A 157 -6.87 -2.64 19.52
C SER A 157 -7.00 -1.30 20.26
N ASN A 158 -8.11 -0.58 20.05
CA ASN A 158 -8.32 0.78 20.54
C ASN A 158 -7.14 1.74 20.24
N ASN A 159 -6.46 1.55 19.12
CA ASN A 159 -5.25 2.29 18.76
C ASN A 159 -5.46 3.08 17.47
N LYS A 160 -5.65 4.40 17.62
CA LYS A 160 -5.88 5.30 16.50
C LYS A 160 -4.76 5.28 15.46
N ALA A 161 -3.52 4.97 15.84
CA ALA A 161 -2.39 4.96 14.91
C ALA A 161 -2.34 3.72 14.01
N GLN A 162 -2.97 2.62 14.45
CA GLN A 162 -2.96 1.33 13.75
C GLN A 162 -4.27 1.02 13.01
N PHE A 163 -5.33 1.77 13.29
CA PHE A 163 -6.62 1.58 12.64
C PHE A 163 -6.78 2.51 11.44
N HIS A 164 -6.79 1.92 10.25
CA HIS A 164 -6.88 2.59 8.96
C HIS A 164 -8.02 1.99 8.13
N PRO A 165 -9.29 2.33 8.45
CA PRO A 165 -10.46 1.68 7.85
C PRO A 165 -10.76 2.12 6.41
N ALA A 166 -10.10 3.17 5.92
CA ALA A 166 -10.09 3.53 4.51
C ALA A 166 -8.68 3.97 4.10
N VAL A 167 -8.24 3.53 2.93
CA VAL A 167 -6.93 3.85 2.35
C VAL A 167 -7.07 4.02 0.83
N ALA A 168 -6.37 5.01 0.28
CA ALA A 168 -6.15 5.14 -1.15
C ALA A 168 -4.66 5.25 -1.46
N HIS A 169 -4.25 4.67 -2.59
CA HIS A 169 -2.90 4.78 -3.14
C HIS A 169 -2.98 5.13 -4.61
N TRP A 170 -2.09 6.01 -5.09
CA TRP A 170 -2.02 6.36 -6.50
C TRP A 170 -0.58 6.57 -6.95
N ALA A 171 -0.32 6.33 -8.23
CA ALA A 171 0.96 6.66 -8.86
C ALA A 171 0.97 8.13 -9.30
N TYR A 172 2.10 8.83 -9.12
CA TYR A 172 2.26 10.21 -9.58
C TYR A 172 3.54 10.50 -10.39
N GLY A 173 4.11 9.46 -11.01
CA GLY A 173 5.28 9.55 -11.88
C GLY A 173 6.59 9.20 -11.17
N ASP A 174 7.61 8.83 -11.95
CA ASP A 174 8.94 8.43 -11.46
C ASP A 174 8.91 7.39 -10.32
N ASP A 175 8.02 6.38 -10.45
CA ASP A 175 7.75 5.34 -9.45
C ASP A 175 7.31 5.85 -8.06
N ASN A 176 6.83 7.08 -7.98
CA ASN A 176 6.32 7.64 -6.73
C ASN A 176 4.87 7.25 -6.47
N ILE A 177 4.60 6.88 -5.23
CA ILE A 177 3.26 6.54 -4.73
C ILE A 177 2.80 7.59 -3.72
N GLY A 178 1.63 8.15 -3.98
CA GLY A 178 0.89 8.94 -3.01
C GLY A 178 -0.07 8.05 -2.23
N TRP A 179 -0.34 8.43 -0.98
CA TRP A 179 -1.27 7.71 -0.13
C TRP A 179 -2.15 8.64 0.70
N LEU A 180 -3.33 8.14 1.04
CA LEU A 180 -4.30 8.80 1.90
C LEU A 180 -4.98 7.75 2.79
N SER A 181 -5.21 8.09 4.06
CA SER A 181 -5.92 7.20 4.98
C SER A 181 -6.85 7.93 5.93
N LEU A 182 -8.04 7.37 6.12
CA LEU A 182 -9.04 7.87 7.08
C LEU A 182 -8.61 7.59 8.52
N ARG A 183 -8.72 8.61 9.36
CA ARG A 183 -8.62 8.55 10.83
C ARG A 183 -9.98 8.94 11.41
N PRO A 184 -10.87 7.97 11.67
CA PRO A 184 -12.23 8.27 12.07
C PRO A 184 -12.31 8.86 13.49
N THR A 185 -13.39 9.58 13.79
CA THR A 185 -13.80 9.97 15.16
C THR A 185 -14.92 9.09 15.70
N GLU A 186 -15.65 8.39 14.82
CA GLU A 186 -16.83 7.62 15.16
C GLU A 186 -16.57 6.11 15.16
N ALA A 187 -17.30 5.41 16.03
CA ALA A 187 -17.27 3.95 16.15
C ALA A 187 -18.22 3.23 15.17
N HIS A 188 -19.05 3.99 14.45
CA HIS A 188 -19.94 3.48 13.43
C HIS A 188 -19.73 4.29 12.13
N VAL A 189 -19.22 3.62 11.10
CA VAL A 189 -18.88 4.26 9.82
C VAL A 189 -19.34 3.38 8.67
N LEU A 190 -20.12 3.96 7.76
CA LEU A 190 -20.51 3.33 6.50
C LEU A 190 -19.63 3.89 5.39
N MET A 191 -19.07 3.00 4.59
CA MET A 191 -18.20 3.32 3.47
C MET A 191 -18.63 2.56 2.23
N GLU A 192 -18.75 3.30 1.13
CA GLU A 192 -19.05 2.77 -0.19
C GLU A 192 -17.89 3.13 -1.12
N VAL A 193 -17.26 2.12 -1.71
CA VAL A 193 -16.20 2.28 -2.72
C VAL A 193 -16.79 1.97 -4.08
N SER A 194 -16.54 2.87 -5.03
CA SER A 194 -16.86 2.72 -6.45
C SER A 194 -15.69 3.28 -7.27
N PRO A 195 -15.68 3.10 -8.61
CA PRO A 195 -14.56 3.59 -9.40
C PRO A 195 -14.25 5.06 -9.13
N LYS A 196 -13.00 5.32 -8.70
CA LYS A 196 -12.47 6.65 -8.35
C LYS A 196 -13.23 7.38 -7.25
N LYS A 197 -14.02 6.69 -6.44
CA LYS A 197 -14.92 7.34 -5.49
C LYS A 197 -15.01 6.58 -4.17
N LEU A 198 -14.83 7.33 -3.09
CA LEU A 198 -15.11 6.87 -1.72
C LEU A 198 -16.22 7.74 -1.14
N LYS A 199 -17.27 7.12 -0.63
CA LYS A 199 -18.30 7.80 0.17
C LYS A 199 -18.17 7.35 1.61
N VAL A 200 -18.14 8.31 2.53
CA VAL A 200 -18.02 8.07 3.97
C VAL A 200 -19.21 8.70 4.69
N THR A 201 -19.87 7.92 5.54
CA THR A 201 -21.02 8.35 6.33
C THR A 201 -20.81 7.96 7.79
N TYR A 202 -21.10 8.88 8.69
CA TYR A 202 -21.16 8.64 10.14
C TYR A 202 -22.62 8.63 10.58
N PRO A 203 -23.28 7.45 10.69
CA PRO A 203 -24.71 7.37 10.95
C PRO A 203 -25.11 7.96 12.31
N GLU A 204 -24.23 7.82 13.30
CA GLU A 204 -24.41 8.30 14.68
C GLU A 204 -23.61 9.59 14.92
N GLY A 205 -23.09 10.22 13.85
CA GLY A 205 -22.27 11.42 13.95
C GLY A 205 -23.07 12.64 14.42
N THR A 206 -22.42 13.51 15.17
CA THR A 206 -23.00 14.76 15.69
C THR A 206 -22.27 15.97 15.09
N SER A 207 -22.63 17.19 15.52
CA SER A 207 -21.91 18.41 15.14
C SER A 207 -20.45 18.44 15.60
N SER A 208 -20.03 17.54 16.50
CA SER A 208 -18.62 17.40 16.90
C SER A 208 -17.85 16.35 16.11
N SER A 209 -18.50 15.60 15.22
CA SER A 209 -17.85 14.57 14.42
C SER A 209 -16.98 15.20 13.33
N VAL A 210 -15.81 14.62 13.07
CA VAL A 210 -14.83 15.15 12.11
C VAL A 210 -14.33 14.03 11.22
N PHE A 211 -14.24 14.29 9.92
CA PHE A 211 -13.48 13.42 9.03
C PHE A 211 -12.04 13.89 9.01
N THR A 212 -11.12 13.04 9.46
CA THR A 212 -9.70 13.35 9.42
C THR A 212 -9.02 12.41 8.44
N PHE A 213 -8.28 12.95 7.48
CA PHE A 213 -7.44 12.18 6.59
C PHE A 213 -5.97 12.48 6.86
N VAL A 214 -5.15 11.45 6.87
CA VAL A 214 -3.70 11.60 6.79
C VAL A 214 -3.32 11.38 5.34
N ALA A 215 -2.57 12.31 4.75
CA ALA A 215 -2.07 12.16 3.39
C ALA A 215 -0.53 12.29 3.34
N SER A 216 0.07 11.59 2.38
CA SER A 216 1.48 11.77 2.06
C SER A 216 1.71 13.16 1.44
N PRO A 217 2.68 13.94 1.94
CA PRO A 217 3.23 15.02 1.14
C PRO A 217 4.07 14.42 -0.01
N SER A 218 4.51 15.28 -0.93
CA SER A 218 5.45 14.90 -1.99
C SER A 218 6.82 15.53 -1.75
N LEU A 219 7.85 15.06 -2.45
CA LEU A 219 9.18 15.68 -2.41
C LEU A 219 9.16 17.11 -2.94
N ALA A 220 8.35 17.37 -3.99
CA ALA A 220 8.23 18.68 -4.61
C ALA A 220 7.32 19.63 -3.81
N LYS A 221 6.38 19.13 -3.00
CA LYS A 221 5.57 19.93 -2.08
C LYS A 221 5.42 19.24 -0.73
N ARG A 222 6.32 19.59 0.19
CA ARG A 222 6.42 19.01 1.54
C ARG A 222 5.34 19.50 2.50
N ASP A 223 4.93 20.76 2.34
CA ASP A 223 3.88 21.38 3.12
C ASP A 223 2.59 21.42 2.31
N VAL A 224 1.64 20.56 2.70
CA VAL A 224 0.30 20.49 2.11
C VAL A 224 -0.58 21.49 2.83
N GLN A 225 -1.13 22.48 2.12
CA GLN A 225 -2.08 23.47 2.66
C GLN A 225 -3.50 23.26 2.15
N SER A 226 -3.66 22.52 1.06
CA SER A 226 -4.96 22.21 0.46
C SER A 226 -4.91 20.93 -0.38
N TRP A 227 -6.06 20.48 -0.86
CA TRP A 227 -6.13 19.36 -1.81
C TRP A 227 -5.37 19.60 -3.11
N ALA A 228 -5.25 20.85 -3.54
CA ALA A 228 -4.49 21.22 -4.74
C ALA A 228 -2.97 21.01 -4.59
N ASP A 229 -2.50 20.75 -3.36
CA ASP A 229 -1.09 20.54 -3.07
C ASP A 229 -0.70 19.06 -3.13
N ILE A 230 -1.69 18.17 -3.17
CA ILE A 230 -1.49 16.73 -3.34
C ILE A 230 -1.12 16.46 -4.80
N GLN A 231 0.00 15.78 -5.01
CA GLN A 231 0.53 15.55 -6.36
C GLN A 231 -0.05 14.31 -7.02
N GLY A 232 -0.24 14.39 -8.34
CA GLY A 232 -0.67 13.28 -9.20
C GLY A 232 -2.11 12.81 -9.04
N ILE A 233 -2.91 13.50 -8.23
CA ILE A 233 -4.33 13.23 -8.13
C ILE A 233 -5.08 14.54 -7.91
N SER A 234 -6.24 14.67 -8.52
CA SER A 234 -7.20 15.72 -8.21
C SER A 234 -8.23 15.15 -7.25
N ILE A 235 -8.40 15.79 -6.10
CA ILE A 235 -9.33 15.35 -5.07
C ILE A 235 -10.43 16.40 -4.96
N SER A 236 -11.67 15.97 -5.16
CA SER A 236 -12.86 16.78 -4.94
C SER A 236 -13.68 16.25 -3.78
N VAL A 237 -14.21 17.17 -2.97
CA VAL A 237 -15.02 16.84 -1.79
C VAL A 237 -16.39 17.46 -1.96
N SER A 238 -17.42 16.65 -1.76
CA SER A 238 -18.82 17.07 -1.80
C SER A 238 -19.61 16.40 -0.67
N GLY A 239 -20.75 16.96 -0.30
CA GLY A 239 -21.59 16.45 0.78
C GLY A 239 -22.06 17.57 1.69
N ASN A 240 -22.30 17.23 2.96
CA ASN A 240 -22.65 18.20 3.99
C ASN A 240 -21.48 18.57 4.91
N ALA A 241 -20.30 17.96 4.72
CA ALA A 241 -19.05 18.44 5.30
C ALA A 241 -18.60 19.74 4.62
N ASN A 242 -17.92 20.61 5.37
CA ASN A 242 -17.17 21.72 4.78
C ASN A 242 -16.05 21.16 3.89
N PRO A 243 -16.04 21.40 2.56
CA PRO A 243 -15.08 20.79 1.63
C PRO A 243 -13.66 21.37 1.75
N VAL A 244 -13.47 22.46 2.50
CA VAL A 244 -12.16 23.06 2.73
C VAL A 244 -11.54 22.45 4.00
N PRO A 245 -10.41 21.72 3.90
CA PRO A 245 -9.76 21.14 5.07
C PRO A 245 -9.20 22.21 5.99
N LYS A 246 -9.23 21.92 7.29
CA LYS A 246 -8.27 22.48 8.23
C LYS A 246 -7.02 21.58 8.23
N VAL A 247 -5.86 22.18 7.97
CA VAL A 247 -4.60 21.44 7.89
C VAL A 247 -3.86 21.52 9.23
N HIS A 248 -3.42 20.37 9.73
CA HIS A 248 -2.53 20.27 10.87
C HIS A 248 -1.25 19.51 10.53
N ILE A 249 -0.10 20.14 10.83
CA ILE A 249 1.21 19.51 10.72
C ILE A 249 1.44 18.67 11.98
N ARG A 250 1.57 17.34 11.81
CA ARG A 250 1.89 16.45 12.93
C ARG A 250 3.38 16.12 12.97
N TRP A 251 4.00 16.38 14.11
CA TRP A 251 5.36 15.92 14.46
C TRP A 251 5.36 14.39 14.66
N PRO A 252 6.49 13.70 14.42
CA PRO A 252 6.50 12.40 13.74
C PRO A 252 5.69 11.33 14.46
N ILE A 253 4.81 10.66 13.70
CA ILE A 253 4.29 9.34 14.05
C ILE A 253 5.44 8.37 13.74
N TRP A 254 5.86 7.59 14.73
CA TRP A 254 6.85 6.53 14.56
C TRP A 254 6.35 5.49 13.55
N TRP A 255 6.76 5.64 12.29
CA TRP A 255 6.68 4.65 11.22
C TRP A 255 8.05 4.61 10.56
N PHE A 256 8.59 3.42 10.36
CA PHE A 256 9.97 3.19 9.93
C PHE A 256 10.28 3.91 8.61
N GLY A 257 11.42 4.63 8.60
CA GLY A 257 11.97 5.29 7.42
C GLY A 257 12.23 6.77 7.66
N LYS A 258 13.51 7.18 7.68
CA LYS A 258 13.97 8.59 7.69
C LYS A 258 13.68 9.28 6.36
N SER A 259 12.43 9.25 5.88
CA SER A 259 12.03 10.21 4.86
C SER A 259 11.81 11.55 5.57
N ASN A 260 12.40 12.63 5.06
CA ASN A 260 12.15 13.99 5.54
C ASN A 260 10.72 14.50 5.24
N LEU A 261 9.82 13.58 4.90
CA LEU A 261 8.43 13.83 4.53
C LEU A 261 7.56 13.62 5.77
N ARG A 262 6.81 14.66 6.14
CA ARG A 262 5.95 14.67 7.33
C ARG A 262 4.50 14.45 6.91
N PRO A 263 3.80 13.42 7.40
CA PRO A 263 2.39 13.24 7.11
C PRO A 263 1.57 14.44 7.58
N GLN A 264 0.61 14.85 6.76
CA GLN A 264 -0.25 16.01 7.03
C GLN A 264 -1.67 15.53 7.34
N LEU A 265 -2.30 16.14 8.34
CA LEU A 265 -3.69 15.87 8.71
C LEU A 265 -4.61 16.89 8.03
N LEU A 266 -5.63 16.40 7.34
CA LEU A 266 -6.67 17.19 6.69
C LEU A 266 -7.99 16.89 7.39
N GLU A 267 -8.59 17.89 8.03
CA GLU A 267 -9.81 17.76 8.83
C GLU A 267 -11.01 18.50 8.21
N PHE A 268 -12.16 17.82 8.17
CA PHE A 268 -13.42 18.34 7.62
C PHE A 268 -14.47 18.40 8.72
N GLY A 269 -15.24 19.50 8.72
CA GLY A 269 -16.35 19.72 9.65
C GLY A 269 -17.46 18.66 9.53
N PRO A 270 -18.48 18.72 10.39
CA PRO A 270 -19.38 17.60 10.62
C PRO A 270 -20.29 17.25 9.43
N HIS A 271 -20.56 15.94 9.32
CA HIS A 271 -21.49 15.21 8.43
C HIS A 271 -21.03 14.90 6.99
N ASN A 272 -21.43 13.72 6.48
CA ASN A 272 -21.13 13.06 5.18
C ASN A 272 -20.19 13.79 4.20
N ALA A 273 -19.10 13.11 3.86
CA ALA A 273 -18.18 13.49 2.80
C ALA A 273 -18.15 12.42 1.70
N CYS A 274 -18.24 12.88 0.47
CA CYS A 274 -18.12 12.11 -0.76
C CYS A 274 -16.92 12.63 -1.54
N TRP A 275 -16.02 11.72 -1.88
CA TRP A 275 -14.75 11.99 -2.56
C TRP A 275 -14.84 11.51 -4.02
N ILE A 276 -14.58 12.39 -4.99
CA ILE A 276 -14.39 12.03 -6.42
C ILE A 276 -12.98 12.44 -6.83
#